data_AF-A0A923C0T4-F1
#
_entry.id   AF-A0A923C0T4-F1
#
_cell.length_a   1.000
_cell.length_b   1.000
_cell.length_c   1.000
_cell.angle_alpha   90.00
_cell.angle_beta   90.00
_cell.angle_gamma   90.00
#
_symmetry.space_group_name_H-M   'P 1'
#
loop_
_entity.id
_entity.type
_entity.pdbx_description
1 polymer ?
#
loop_
_entity_poly.entity_id
_entity_poly.type
_entity_poly.pdbx_seq_one_letter_code
_entity_poly.pdbx_strand_id
1 'polypeptide(L)' 'MNRAIIGATMLLGGSAVAGLLWVRFDQSGPTEASAERLDRGRAIYAANCASCHGAKLEGQPDWKSRLPSGRLPAPP' A
#
# COMPACT_ATOMS: atom_id res chain seq x y z
N MET A 1 6.17 42.73 -22.72
CA MET A 1 6.06 41.53 -23.56
C MET A 1 6.72 40.27 -22.94
N ASN A 2 6.96 40.21 -21.62
CA ASN A 2 7.67 39.07 -20.98
C ASN A 2 6.85 38.29 -19.94
N ARG A 3 5.73 38.83 -19.45
CA ARG A 3 4.91 38.18 -18.41
C ARG A 3 4.11 36.99 -18.96
N ALA A 4 3.67 37.06 -20.23
CA ALA A 4 2.95 35.98 -20.89
C ALA A 4 3.85 34.76 -21.19
N ILE A 5 5.12 34.99 -21.53
CA ILE A 5 6.10 33.92 -21.83
C ILE A 5 6.53 33.19 -20.55
N ILE A 6 6.71 33.92 -19.45
CA ILE A 6 7.02 33.34 -18.13
C ILE A 6 5.83 32.51 -17.60
N GLY A 7 4.60 32.97 -17.80
CA GLY A 7 3.40 32.20 -17.43
C GLY A 7 3.23 30.91 -18.23
N ALA A 8 3.50 30.95 -19.54
CA ALA A 8 3.38 29.78 -20.41
C ALA A 8 4.45 28.69 -20.11
N THR A 9 5.67 29.09 -19.74
CA THR A 9 6.75 28.15 -19.40
C THR A 9 6.54 27.47 -18.04
N MET A 10 5.98 28.16 -17.05
CA MET A 10 5.62 27.56 -15.76
C MET A 10 4.49 26.52 -15.88
N LEU A 11 3.50 26.76 -16.74
CA LEU A 11 2.40 25.82 -16.98
C LEU A 11 2.87 24.53 -17.69
N LEU A 12 3.72 24.68 -18.71
CA LEU A 12 4.27 23.54 -19.45
C LEU A 12 5.28 22.74 -18.62
N GLY A 13 6.16 23.43 -17.87
CA GLY A 13 7.10 22.80 -16.94
C GLY A 13 6.41 22.09 -15.78
N GLY A 14 5.38 22.72 -15.18
CA GLY A 14 4.58 22.11 -14.11
C GLY A 14 3.85 20.85 -14.56
N SER A 15 3.31 20.84 -15.78
CA SER A 15 2.63 19.67 -16.35
C SER A 15 3.60 18.52 -16.64
N ALA A 16 4.80 18.81 -17.13
CA ALA A 16 5.84 17.79 -17.36
C ALA A 16 6.34 17.18 -16.03
N VAL A 17 6.55 18.00 -15.00
CA VAL A 17 6.93 17.53 -13.66
C VAL A 17 5.81 16.70 -13.04
N ALA A 18 4.55 17.16 -13.13
CA ALA A 18 3.41 16.40 -12.64
C ALA A 18 3.26 15.06 -13.37
N GLY A 19 3.40 15.04 -14.70
CA GLY A 19 3.37 13.81 -15.50
C GLY A 19 4.51 12.84 -15.13
N LEU A 20 5.73 13.35 -14.91
CA LEU A 20 6.86 12.53 -14.48
C LEU A 20 6.66 11.95 -13.07
N LEU A 21 6.10 12.75 -12.15
CA LEU A 21 5.77 12.29 -10.82
C LEU A 21 4.69 11.21 -10.86
N TRP A 22 3.63 11.40 -11.67
CA TRP A 22 2.57 10.39 -11.88
C TRP A 22 3.13 9.05 -12.38
N VAL A 23 3.99 9.06 -13.39
CA VAL A 23 4.65 7.84 -13.91
C VAL A 23 5.53 7.17 -12.86
N ARG A 24 6.09 7.92 -11.91
CA ARG A 24 6.88 7.36 -10.79
C ARG A 24 6.01 6.78 -9.68
N PHE A 25 4.81 7.31 -9.47
CA PHE A 25 3.85 6.75 -8.52
C PHE A 25 3.13 5.52 -9.05
N ASP A 26 2.90 5.44 -10.36
CA ASP A 26 2.22 4.28 -10.99
C ASP A 26 3.15 3.07 -11.24
N GLN A 27 4.33 3.04 -10.62
CA GLN A 27 5.25 1.89 -10.69
C GLN A 27 4.81 0.71 -9.81
N SER A 28 3.51 0.46 -9.76
CA SER A 28 2.95 -0.80 -9.32
C SER A 28 3.46 -1.85 -10.31
N GLY A 29 4.61 -2.47 -10.02
CA GLY A 29 5.18 -3.54 -10.85
C GLY A 29 4.17 -4.68 -11.07
N PRO A 30 4.49 -5.69 -11.91
CA PRO A 30 3.55 -6.75 -12.26
C PRO A 30 2.77 -7.26 -11.05
N THR A 31 1.46 -7.38 -11.25
CA THR A 31 0.46 -7.74 -10.23
C THR A 31 0.69 -9.12 -9.63
N GLU A 32 1.57 -9.92 -10.23
CA GLU A 32 2.08 -11.15 -9.65
C GLU A 32 3.13 -10.85 -8.58
N ALA A 33 2.94 -11.44 -7.40
CA ALA A 33 3.90 -11.30 -6.32
C ALA A 33 5.19 -12.05 -6.67
N SER A 34 6.28 -11.31 -6.91
CA SER A 34 7.60 -11.91 -7.04
C SER A 34 7.99 -12.65 -5.75
N ALA A 35 8.89 -13.65 -5.86
CA ALA A 35 9.37 -14.39 -4.70
C ALA A 35 9.96 -13.47 -3.61
N GLU A 36 10.74 -12.47 -4.01
CA GLU A 36 11.27 -11.44 -3.10
C GLU A 36 10.15 -10.68 -2.36
N ARG A 37 9.09 -10.29 -3.08
CA ARG A 37 7.95 -9.59 -2.48
C ARG A 37 7.20 -10.47 -1.50
N LEU A 38 7.05 -11.76 -1.81
CA LEU A 38 6.43 -12.75 -0.92
C LEU A 38 7.27 -12.96 0.34
N ASP A 39 8.58 -13.12 0.23
CA ASP A 39 9.46 -13.33 1.38
C ASP A 39 9.49 -12.10 2.30
N ARG A 40 9.54 -10.90 1.71
CA ARG A 40 9.40 -9.65 2.47
C ARG A 40 8.05 -9.60 3.19
N GLY A 41 6.96 -9.95 2.51
CA GLY A 41 5.63 -10.00 3.08
C GLY A 41 5.53 -10.97 4.26
N ARG A 42 6.11 -12.18 4.12
CA ARG A 42 6.18 -13.18 5.20
C ARG A 42 6.91 -12.66 6.42
N ALA A 43 8.05 -11.99 6.25
CA ALA A 43 8.80 -11.43 7.36
C ALA A 43 7.99 -10.35 8.11
N ILE A 44 7.32 -9.46 7.37
CA ILE A 44 6.45 -8.43 7.95
C ILE A 44 5.29 -9.07 8.71
N TYR A 45 4.63 -10.07 8.12
CA TYR A 45 3.51 -10.77 8.74
C TYR A 45 3.93 -11.46 10.05
N ALA A 46 5.05 -12.19 10.04
CA ALA A 46 5.57 -12.86 11.22
C ALA A 46 5.90 -11.88 12.35
N ALA A 47 6.45 -10.70 12.03
CA ALA A 47 6.83 -9.71 13.02
C ALA A 47 5.66 -8.91 13.61
N ASN A 48 4.58 -8.69 12.83
CA ASN A 48 3.54 -7.72 13.21
C ASN A 48 2.13 -8.29 13.34
N CYS A 49 1.83 -9.41 12.68
CA CYS A 49 0.47 -9.90 12.51
C CYS A 49 0.25 -11.25 13.21
N ALA A 50 1.26 -12.12 13.17
CA ALA A 50 1.17 -13.50 13.63
C ALA A 50 0.84 -13.65 15.12
N SER A 51 1.17 -12.65 15.94
CA SER A 51 0.84 -12.64 17.38
C SER A 51 -0.67 -12.68 17.65
N CYS A 52 -1.48 -12.19 16.71
CA CYS A 52 -2.94 -12.16 16.83
C CYS A 52 -3.63 -13.08 15.81
N HIS A 53 -3.11 -13.14 14.58
CA HIS A 53 -3.72 -13.89 13.47
C HIS A 53 -3.15 -15.30 13.29
N GLY A 54 -2.17 -15.71 14.11
CA GLY A 54 -1.52 -17.00 14.04
C GLY A 54 -0.37 -17.05 13.03
N ALA A 55 0.50 -18.05 13.15
CA ALA A 55 1.71 -18.15 12.33
C ALA A 55 1.43 -18.54 10.87
N LYS A 56 0.27 -19.12 10.60
CA LYS A 56 -0.16 -19.63 9.29
C LYS A 56 -1.52 -19.08 8.85
N LEU A 57 -1.87 -17.86 9.28
CA LEU A 57 -3.15 -17.21 8.93
C LEU A 57 -4.37 -17.99 9.46
N GLU A 58 -4.24 -18.59 10.65
CA GLU A 58 -5.31 -19.38 11.24
C GLU A 58 -6.50 -18.51 11.68
N GLY A 59 -6.22 -17.27 12.10
CA GLY A 59 -7.19 -16.42 12.76
C GLY A 59 -7.74 -17.05 14.04
N GLN A 60 -8.90 -16.57 14.45
CA GLN A 60 -9.67 -17.11 15.57
C GLN A 60 -11.03 -17.60 15.06
N PRO A 61 -11.62 -18.63 15.71
CA PRO A 61 -12.96 -19.10 15.38
C PRO A 61 -14.00 -18.00 15.59
N ASP A 62 -15.10 -18.09 14.86
CA ASP A 62 -16.22 -17.16 14.95
C ASP A 62 -15.82 -15.67 14.89
N TRP A 63 -14.77 -15.33 14.14
CA TRP A 63 -14.17 -13.99 14.10
C TRP A 63 -15.12 -12.85 13.70
N LYS A 64 -16.28 -13.19 13.12
CA LYS A 64 -17.34 -12.25 12.78
C LYS A 64 -18.24 -11.90 13.97
N SER A 65 -18.20 -12.70 15.03
CA SER A 65 -18.95 -12.51 16.27
C SER A 65 -18.10 -11.74 17.28
N ARG A 66 -18.69 -10.74 17.94
CA ARG A 66 -17.97 -9.95 18.95
C ARG A 66 -17.75 -10.78 20.21
N LEU A 67 -16.56 -10.62 20.79
CA LEU A 67 -16.21 -11.14 22.11
C LEU A 67 -17.02 -10.40 23.21
N PRO A 68 -17.07 -10.92 24.44
CA PRO A 68 -17.65 -10.21 25.59
C PRO A 68 -17.03 -8.82 25.84
N SER A 69 -15.78 -8.63 25.42
CA SER A 69 -15.10 -7.32 25.43
C SER A 69 -15.58 -6.34 24.37
N GLY A 70 -16.49 -6.75 23.47
CA GLY A 70 -17.01 -5.98 22.34
C GLY A 70 -16.10 -5.95 21.12
N ARG A 71 -14.86 -6.46 21.20
CA ARG A 71 -13.91 -6.53 20.08
C ARG A 71 -14.20 -7.73 19.18
N LEU A 72 -13.78 -7.65 17.92
CA LEU A 72 -13.77 -8.79 17.01
C LEU A 72 -12.51 -9.63 17.25
N PRO A 73 -12.61 -10.97 17.23
CA PRO A 73 -11.45 -11.85 17.17
C PRO A 73 -10.60 -11.58 15.91
N ALA A 74 -9.36 -12.06 15.90
CA ALA A 74 -8.51 -11.94 14.73
C ALA A 74 -9.12 -12.75 13.55
N PRO A 75 -9.38 -12.14 12.38
CA PRO A 75 -9.81 -12.89 11.20
C PRO A 75 -8.68 -13.77 10.64
N PRO A 76 -9.01 -14.81 9.87
CA PRO A 76 -8.04 -15.50 9.01
C PRO A 76 -7.53 -14.56 7.90
#